data_AF-A0A0B1S324-F1
#
_entry.id   AF-A0A0B1S324-F1
#
_cell.length_a   1.000
_cell.length_b   1.000
_cell.length_c   1.000
_cell.angle_alpha   90.00
_cell.angle_beta   90.00
_cell.angle_gamma   90.00
#
_symmetry.space_group_name_H-M   'P 1'
#
loop_
_entity.id
_entity.type
_entity.pdbx_description
1 polymer ?
#
loop_
_entity_poly.entity_id
_entity_poly.type
_entity_poly.pdbx_seq_one_letter_code
_entity_poly.pdbx_strand_id
1 'polypeptide(L)'
;MAVEPWWIVCPGSILEADAKIASKVLTEDERRIVDTLLDEGPQAAGFLPIPVVHSLLDRGLIYLDVPVVESDYVYVAPLDGFVMNRVLGDYFETLLYKIFVAIDDQTTVKEMAEMLHIDFYLVANAISVFCRLGFAKKRVTGMETARLHYSWAQVISVPNSPTQEDLVTSVSGDLGELSASLASPGGDDDDEEQAAQVNNYSAKETTPQPSSEAPSSASRTAFLFDSSLAAFLMMGNLSSSLKGHAVTLFEVGKLADEQMRDFLEQLECVNHFAEGEAQRYSEHAIALLDILRSLRKGREVDMLRGESLLSLDKQSRVRVLAKSYGIVVSMAPLSFDACTVPPSSLPFIGPPIPEACSPWMRLAIYLAAGSGPASVYLPRGTRLSKLPASVALSP
;
A
#
# COMPACT_ATOMS: atom_id res chain seq x y z
N MET A 1 13.79 8.91 18.43
CA MET A 1 13.64 9.03 16.96
C MET A 1 14.92 8.54 16.32
N ALA A 2 14.86 7.62 15.36
CA ALA A 2 16.06 7.25 14.61
C ALA A 2 16.41 8.42 13.67
N VAL A 3 17.62 8.96 13.77
CA VAL A 3 18.12 10.02 12.88
C VAL A 3 19.01 9.36 11.83
N GLU A 4 18.81 9.68 10.56
CA GLU A 4 19.65 9.14 9.48
C GLU A 4 20.74 10.13 9.06
N PRO A 5 21.90 9.65 8.56
CA PRO A 5 23.04 10.52 8.24
C PRO A 5 22.76 11.57 7.17
N TRP A 6 21.81 11.32 6.26
CA TRP A 6 21.49 12.21 5.14
C TRP A 6 20.46 13.27 5.47
N TRP A 7 19.86 13.24 6.67
CA TRP A 7 18.94 14.28 7.11
C TRP A 7 19.69 15.59 7.35
N ILE A 8 19.01 16.71 7.14
CA ILE A 8 19.59 18.04 7.26
C ILE A 8 19.27 18.59 8.64
N VAL A 9 20.32 18.99 9.35
CA VAL A 9 20.23 19.68 10.63
C VAL A 9 20.07 21.17 10.35
N CYS A 10 18.93 21.72 10.78
CA CYS A 10 18.60 23.13 10.64
C CYS A 10 18.58 23.82 12.01
N PRO A 11 19.00 25.10 12.08
CA PRO A 11 18.89 25.87 13.32
C PRO A 11 17.42 26.06 13.69
N GLY A 12 17.08 25.82 14.95
CA GLY A 12 15.76 26.10 15.49
C GLY A 12 15.52 27.61 15.69
N SER A 13 14.35 27.95 16.23
CA SER A 13 14.06 29.33 16.63
C SER A 13 14.77 29.66 17.94
N ILE A 14 16.06 29.95 17.87
CA ILE A 14 16.89 30.29 19.04
C ILE A 14 16.64 31.75 19.42
N LEU A 15 15.96 31.99 20.55
CA LEU A 15 15.74 33.35 21.06
C LEU A 15 16.95 33.81 21.89
N GLU A 16 17.07 35.12 22.14
CA GLU A 16 18.15 35.66 22.98
C GLU A 16 18.17 35.10 24.42
N ALA A 17 17.01 34.67 24.92
CA ALA A 17 16.90 33.97 26.20
C ALA A 17 17.53 32.58 26.14
N ASP A 18 17.29 31.86 25.05
CA ASP A 18 17.87 30.55 24.79
C ASP A 18 19.37 30.66 24.56
N ALA A 19 19.85 31.69 23.85
CA ALA A 19 21.28 31.96 23.67
C ALA A 19 22.02 32.20 25.00
N LYS A 20 21.37 32.85 25.98
CA LYS A 20 21.94 33.07 27.33
C LYS A 20 21.99 31.79 28.15
N ILE A 21 20.97 30.94 28.06
CA ILE A 21 20.93 29.63 28.75
C ILE A 21 21.90 28.66 28.07
N ALA A 22 21.88 28.63 26.74
CA ALA A 22 22.81 27.93 25.86
C ALA A 22 24.27 28.22 26.22
N SER A 23 24.64 29.48 26.39
CA SER A 23 26.01 29.87 26.78
C SER A 23 26.48 29.36 28.15
N LYS A 24 25.56 28.94 29.03
CA LYS A 24 25.85 28.45 30.39
C LYS A 24 25.68 26.94 30.57
N VAL A 25 24.91 26.30 29.70
CA VAL A 25 24.45 24.91 29.86
C VAL A 25 24.84 24.00 28.67
N LEU A 26 25.26 24.57 27.54
CA LEU A 26 25.79 23.79 26.42
C LEU A 26 27.26 23.44 26.65
N THR A 27 27.62 22.25 26.20
CA THR A 27 29.01 21.85 25.99
C THR A 27 29.65 22.70 24.87
N GLU A 28 30.98 22.74 24.85
CA GLU A 28 31.72 23.49 23.83
C GLU A 28 31.39 22.99 22.41
N ASP A 29 31.22 21.67 22.25
CA ASP A 29 30.87 21.03 20.97
C ASP A 29 29.45 21.40 20.50
N GLU A 30 28.46 21.39 21.40
CA GLU A 30 27.09 21.82 21.11
C GLU A 30 27.04 23.27 20.66
N ARG A 31 27.72 24.16 21.39
CA ARG A 31 27.77 25.58 21.06
C ARG A 31 28.43 25.79 19.70
N ARG A 32 29.54 25.11 19.44
CA ARG A 32 30.26 25.20 18.16
C ARG A 32 29.35 24.82 16.99
N ILE A 33 28.58 23.74 17.12
CA ILE A 33 27.67 23.28 16.06
C ILE A 33 26.54 24.29 15.84
N VAL A 34 25.96 24.84 16.92
CA VAL A 34 24.93 25.88 16.79
C VAL A 34 25.49 27.14 16.11
N ASP A 35 26.66 27.61 16.51
CA ASP A 35 27.32 28.78 15.91
C ASP A 35 27.59 28.51 14.41
N THR A 36 28.11 27.34 14.05
CA THR A 36 28.32 26.94 12.65
C THR A 36 27.00 26.88 11.86
N LEU A 37 25.92 26.37 12.43
CA LEU A 37 24.60 26.31 11.76
C LEU A 37 24.01 27.70 11.50
N LEU A 38 24.29 28.67 12.37
CA LEU A 38 23.84 30.05 12.23
C LEU A 38 24.70 30.83 11.22
N ASP A 39 26.01 30.57 11.19
CA ASP A 39 26.96 31.27 10.33
C ASP A 39 27.05 30.69 8.91
N GLU A 40 27.15 29.36 8.79
CA GLU A 40 27.36 28.64 7.52
C GLU A 40 26.07 28.03 6.95
N GLY A 41 25.04 27.84 7.78
CA GLY A 41 23.74 27.31 7.39
C GLY A 41 23.54 25.80 7.67
N PRO A 42 22.44 25.21 7.15
CA PRO A 42 22.09 23.81 7.40
C PRO A 42 23.13 22.82 6.86
N GLN A 43 23.34 21.72 7.58
CA GLN A 43 24.32 20.69 7.22
C GLN A 43 23.78 19.28 7.45
N ALA A 44 24.33 18.28 6.75
CA ALA A 44 23.87 16.91 6.94
C ALA A 44 24.31 16.33 8.30
N ALA A 45 23.39 15.62 8.96
CA ALA A 45 23.60 15.02 10.28
C ALA A 45 24.80 14.06 10.30
N GLY A 46 25.09 13.40 9.18
CA GLY A 46 26.18 12.46 9.00
C GLY A 46 27.58 13.03 9.25
N PHE A 47 27.76 14.34 9.11
CA PHE A 47 29.03 15.02 9.39
C PHE A 47 29.16 15.48 10.84
N LEU A 48 28.08 15.42 11.61
CA LEU A 48 28.02 15.84 13.00
C LEU A 48 28.11 14.64 13.96
N PRO A 49 28.59 14.86 15.20
CA PRO A 49 28.54 13.84 16.24
C PRO A 49 27.09 13.51 16.62
N ILE A 50 26.69 12.25 16.47
CA ILE A 50 25.35 11.75 16.83
C ILE A 50 24.90 12.18 18.24
N PRO A 51 25.72 12.03 19.30
CA PRO A 51 25.27 12.37 20.65
C PRO A 51 24.93 13.86 20.79
N VAL A 52 25.66 14.72 20.06
CA VAL A 52 25.44 16.16 20.08
C VAL A 52 24.18 16.52 19.30
N VAL A 53 23.96 15.89 18.14
CA VAL A 53 22.72 16.07 17.36
C VAL A 53 21.49 15.69 18.20
N HIS A 54 21.52 14.55 18.89
CA HIS A 54 20.41 14.16 19.77
C HIS A 54 20.21 15.13 20.93
N SER A 55 21.28 15.55 21.62
CA SER A 55 21.17 16.50 22.73
C SER A 55 20.60 17.85 22.29
N LEU A 56 21.02 18.37 21.14
CA LEU A 56 20.50 19.62 20.58
C LEU A 56 19.02 19.48 20.15
N LEU A 57 18.63 18.33 19.60
CA LEU A 57 17.26 18.04 19.21
C LEU A 57 16.33 17.94 20.43
N ASP A 58 16.75 17.23 21.47
CA ASP A 58 16.00 17.08 22.73
C ASP A 58 15.78 18.44 23.44
N ARG A 59 16.71 19.37 23.23
CA ARG A 59 16.63 20.75 23.73
C ARG A 59 15.86 21.70 22.82
N GLY A 60 15.44 21.26 21.63
CA GLY A 60 14.71 22.08 20.65
C GLY A 60 15.54 23.20 20.01
N LEU A 61 16.87 23.14 20.09
CA LEU A 61 17.77 24.15 19.50
C LEU A 61 17.98 23.95 18.00
N ILE A 62 17.73 22.73 17.53
CA ILE A 62 17.77 22.36 16.11
C ILE A 62 16.49 21.60 15.76
N TYR A 63 16.18 21.55 14.48
CA TYR A 63 15.20 20.60 13.94
C TYR A 63 15.80 19.85 12.75
N LEU A 64 15.21 18.70 12.43
CA LEU A 64 15.65 17.85 11.34
C LEU A 64 14.71 18.01 10.16
N ASP A 65 15.29 18.37 9.02
CA ASP A 65 14.61 18.36 7.73
C ASP A 65 15.03 17.13 6.93
N VAL A 66 14.06 16.52 6.24
CA VAL A 66 14.28 15.33 5.41
C VAL A 66 14.11 15.73 3.95
N PRO A 67 15.22 15.97 3.23
CA PRO A 67 15.17 16.56 1.90
C PRO A 67 14.68 15.55 0.86
N VAL A 68 13.58 15.89 0.19
CA VAL A 68 13.02 15.10 -0.91
C VAL A 68 13.09 15.92 -2.19
N VAL A 69 13.77 15.39 -3.22
CA VAL A 69 13.93 16.02 -4.53
C VAL A 69 13.21 15.25 -5.63
N GLU A 70 12.95 15.90 -6.75
CA GLU A 70 12.19 15.35 -7.89
C GLU A 70 12.73 14.00 -8.39
N SER A 71 14.05 13.82 -8.41
CA SER A 71 14.73 12.62 -8.93
C SER A 71 14.88 11.49 -7.91
N ASP A 72 14.35 11.66 -6.70
CA ASP A 72 14.48 10.63 -5.67
C ASP A 72 13.63 9.40 -5.98
N TYR A 73 14.16 8.23 -5.62
CA TYR A 73 13.45 6.97 -5.61
C TYR A 73 13.21 6.55 -4.17
N VAL A 74 11.97 6.19 -3.86
CA VAL A 74 11.51 5.86 -2.51
C VAL A 74 10.74 4.56 -2.55
N TYR A 75 10.87 3.75 -1.51
CA TYR A 75 10.15 2.49 -1.37
C TYR A 75 9.64 2.33 0.06
N VAL A 76 8.59 1.53 0.24
CA VAL A 76 7.98 1.24 1.55
C VAL A 76 8.62 -0.03 2.13
N ALA A 77 9.07 0.03 3.38
CA ALA A 77 9.53 -1.16 4.11
C ALA A 77 8.34 -1.88 4.76
N PRO A 78 8.43 -3.20 5.07
CA PRO A 78 7.35 -3.89 5.79
C PRO A 78 7.05 -3.16 7.10
N LEU A 79 5.77 -2.88 7.34
CA LEU A 79 5.33 -2.16 8.53
C LEU A 79 4.94 -3.18 9.60
N ASP A 80 5.69 -3.25 10.69
CA ASP A 80 5.36 -4.08 11.85
C ASP A 80 4.65 -3.25 12.93
N GLY A 81 3.58 -3.79 13.50
CA GLY A 81 2.76 -3.10 14.51
C GLY A 81 2.08 -1.81 14.05
N PHE A 82 2.04 -1.53 12.74
CA PHE A 82 1.43 -0.32 12.20
C PHE A 82 -0.08 -0.48 12.07
N VAL A 83 -0.81 0.49 12.61
CA VAL A 83 -2.26 0.64 12.44
C VAL A 83 -2.54 2.11 12.22
N MET A 84 -3.16 2.45 11.09
CA MET A 84 -3.59 3.81 10.83
C MET A 84 -5.11 3.87 10.99
N ASN A 85 -5.54 4.45 12.11
CA ASN A 85 -6.96 4.68 12.36
C ASN A 85 -7.47 5.67 11.32
N ARG A 86 -8.40 5.22 10.48
CA ARG A 86 -8.98 6.08 9.45
C ARG A 86 -9.89 7.13 10.09
N VAL A 87 -9.51 8.40 10.02
CA VAL A 87 -10.34 9.50 10.51
C VAL A 87 -10.97 10.19 9.31
N LEU A 88 -12.30 10.20 9.26
CA LEU A 88 -13.02 10.88 8.20
C LEU A 88 -12.75 12.40 8.28
N GLY A 89 -12.28 12.97 7.16
CA GLY A 89 -12.14 14.42 7.00
C GLY A 89 -10.71 14.96 7.03
N ASP A 90 -9.68 14.14 7.27
CA ASP A 90 -8.29 14.59 7.12
C ASP A 90 -7.80 14.45 5.67
N TYR A 91 -7.57 15.59 5.03
CA TYR A 91 -7.04 15.65 3.67
C TYR A 91 -5.59 15.14 3.58
N PHE A 92 -4.81 15.31 4.65
CA PHE A 92 -3.42 14.89 4.69
C PHE A 92 -3.34 13.37 4.80
N GLU A 93 -4.13 12.77 5.70
CA GLU A 93 -4.29 11.31 5.78
C GLU A 93 -4.69 10.71 4.42
N THR A 94 -5.68 11.33 3.75
CA THR A 94 -6.11 10.91 2.41
C THR A 94 -4.97 10.98 1.38
N LEU A 95 -4.12 12.01 1.44
CA LEU A 95 -2.93 12.15 0.60
C LEU A 95 -1.92 11.03 0.87
N LEU A 96 -1.66 10.71 2.15
CA LEU A 96 -0.73 9.64 2.53
C LEU A 96 -1.16 8.29 1.94
N TYR A 97 -2.45 7.93 2.01
CA TYR A 97 -2.95 6.70 1.40
C TYR A 97 -2.78 6.65 -0.11
N LYS A 98 -3.03 7.76 -0.81
CA LYS A 98 -2.81 7.83 -2.26
C LYS A 98 -1.34 7.60 -2.62
N ILE A 99 -0.43 8.16 -1.83
CA ILE A 99 1.01 7.99 -2.01
C ILE A 99 1.44 6.55 -1.70
N PHE A 100 0.92 5.92 -0.64
CA PHE A 100 1.23 4.51 -0.33
C PHE A 100 0.95 3.57 -1.51
N VAL A 101 -0.18 3.77 -2.18
CA VAL A 101 -0.58 2.95 -3.34
C VAL A 101 0.28 3.25 -4.57
N ALA A 102 0.73 4.50 -4.72
CA ALA A 102 1.51 4.95 -5.88
C ALA A 102 3.02 4.77 -5.73
N ILE A 103 3.54 4.55 -4.51
CA ILE A 103 4.98 4.33 -4.29
C ILE A 103 5.43 3.09 -5.06
N ASP A 104 6.49 3.26 -5.83
CA ASP A 104 7.15 2.22 -6.60
C ASP A 104 8.65 2.53 -6.71
N ASP A 105 9.49 1.53 -6.51
CA ASP A 105 10.96 1.65 -6.45
C ASP A 105 11.60 2.05 -7.79
N GLN A 106 10.84 1.97 -8.89
CA GLN A 106 11.23 2.36 -10.24
C GLN A 106 10.62 3.71 -10.67
N THR A 107 9.85 4.37 -9.79
CA THR A 107 9.24 5.67 -10.07
C THR A 107 9.90 6.77 -9.25
N THR A 108 10.20 7.88 -9.91
CA THR A 108 10.69 9.06 -9.21
C THR A 108 9.56 9.79 -8.48
N VAL A 109 9.89 10.58 -7.45
CA VAL A 109 8.91 11.42 -6.75
C VAL A 109 8.17 12.35 -7.70
N LYS A 110 8.86 12.89 -8.72
CA LYS A 110 8.25 13.71 -9.76
C LYS A 110 7.20 12.95 -10.56
N GLU A 111 7.56 11.80 -11.10
CA GLU A 111 6.64 10.97 -11.88
C GLU A 111 5.43 10.55 -11.03
N MET A 112 5.64 10.27 -9.75
CA MET A 112 4.55 9.96 -8.81
C MET A 112 3.59 11.13 -8.64
N ALA A 113 4.10 12.35 -8.47
CA ALA A 113 3.29 13.55 -8.38
C ALA A 113 2.46 13.78 -9.66
N GLU A 114 3.06 13.57 -10.83
CA GLU A 114 2.39 13.62 -12.14
C GLU A 114 1.32 12.52 -12.29
N MET A 115 1.60 11.29 -11.84
CA MET A 115 0.65 10.18 -11.87
C MET A 115 -0.57 10.43 -10.98
N LEU A 116 -0.36 11.01 -9.79
CA LEU A 116 -1.42 11.34 -8.85
C LEU A 116 -2.13 12.67 -9.17
N HIS A 117 -1.56 13.49 -10.07
CA HIS A 117 -2.02 14.85 -10.34
C HIS A 117 -2.03 15.73 -9.07
N ILE A 118 -0.98 15.60 -8.25
CA ILE A 118 -0.80 16.33 -6.99
C ILE A 118 0.46 17.20 -7.12
N ASP A 119 0.46 18.36 -6.48
CA ASP A 119 1.63 19.23 -6.45
C ASP A 119 2.85 18.51 -5.86
N PHE A 120 4.01 18.69 -6.50
CA PHE A 120 5.26 18.04 -6.11
C PHE A 120 5.61 18.32 -4.65
N TYR A 121 5.44 19.55 -4.16
CA TYR A 121 5.81 19.90 -2.79
C TYR A 121 4.93 19.20 -1.76
N LEU A 122 3.65 18.95 -2.06
CA LEU A 122 2.78 18.16 -1.19
C LEU A 122 3.23 16.70 -1.11
N VAL A 123 3.59 16.11 -2.26
CA VAL A 123 4.10 14.73 -2.32
C VAL A 123 5.45 14.63 -1.59
N ALA A 124 6.36 15.58 -1.82
CA ALA A 124 7.66 15.66 -1.16
C ALA A 124 7.51 15.77 0.37
N ASN A 125 6.60 16.61 0.85
CA ASN A 125 6.30 16.75 2.28
C ASN A 125 5.76 15.45 2.89
N ALA A 126 4.83 14.77 2.20
CA ALA A 126 4.30 13.50 2.64
C ALA A 126 5.38 12.40 2.69
N ILE A 127 6.24 12.31 1.68
CA ILE A 127 7.38 11.39 1.67
C ILE A 127 8.36 11.70 2.80
N SER A 128 8.64 12.97 3.06
CA SER A 128 9.45 13.41 4.21
C SER A 128 8.85 12.94 5.54
N VAL A 129 7.52 12.99 5.70
CA VAL A 129 6.83 12.41 6.86
C VAL A 129 7.01 10.89 6.90
N PHE A 130 6.82 10.18 5.79
CA PHE A 130 7.03 8.73 5.75
C PHE A 130 8.44 8.29 6.11
N CYS A 131 9.46 9.01 5.66
CA CYS A 131 10.84 8.75 6.05
C CYS A 131 11.09 9.00 7.53
N ARG A 132 10.54 10.10 8.10
CA ARG A 132 10.66 10.39 9.54
C ARG A 132 9.95 9.37 10.42
N LEU A 133 8.84 8.81 9.96
CA LEU A 133 8.09 7.75 10.65
C LEU A 133 8.69 6.35 10.42
N GLY A 134 9.67 6.22 9.53
CA GLY A 134 10.31 4.95 9.19
C GLY A 134 9.48 4.05 8.25
N PHE A 135 8.41 4.59 7.65
CA PHE A 135 7.55 3.83 6.72
C PHE A 135 8.18 3.69 5.35
N ALA A 136 8.88 4.74 4.89
CA ALA A 136 9.51 4.77 3.59
C ALA A 136 11.01 5.05 3.70
N LYS A 137 11.78 4.47 2.79
CA LYS A 137 13.22 4.65 2.70
C LYS A 137 13.59 5.24 1.35
N LYS A 138 14.52 6.18 1.37
CA LYS A 138 15.13 6.74 0.16
C LYS A 138 16.19 5.76 -0.35
N ARG A 139 16.10 5.40 -1.64
CA ARG A 139 16.97 4.37 -2.25
C ARG A 139 18.42 4.82 -2.35
N VAL A 140 18.64 6.07 -2.73
CA VAL A 140 19.98 6.69 -2.84
C VAL A 140 19.97 7.96 -2.02
N THR A 141 20.71 7.95 -0.93
CA THR A 141 20.80 9.04 0.06
C THR A 141 21.91 10.04 -0.28
N GLY A 142 22.87 9.64 -1.12
CA GLY A 142 24.07 10.42 -1.43
C GLY A 142 25.15 10.35 -0.34
N MET A 143 24.89 9.59 0.74
CA MET A 143 25.81 9.40 1.86
C MET A 143 26.57 8.06 1.79
N GLU A 144 26.33 7.24 0.77
CA GLU A 144 26.91 5.89 0.67
C GLU A 144 28.44 5.92 0.55
N THR A 145 28.99 6.94 -0.10
CA THR A 145 30.43 7.15 -0.26
C THR A 145 31.00 8.26 0.62
N ALA A 146 30.15 8.89 1.45
CA ALA A 146 30.57 10.00 2.30
C ALA A 146 31.38 9.49 3.49
N ARG A 147 32.41 10.26 3.88
CA ARG A 147 33.12 10.02 5.14
C ARG A 147 32.32 10.59 6.29
N LEU A 148 31.47 9.74 6.87
CA LEU A 148 30.65 10.09 8.02
C LEU A 148 31.50 10.26 9.28
N HIS A 149 31.01 11.04 10.23
CA HIS A 149 31.64 11.19 11.53
C HIS A 149 31.71 9.82 12.24
N TYR A 150 32.80 9.54 12.95
CA TYR A 150 33.08 8.20 13.50
C TYR A 150 31.98 7.65 14.43
N SER A 151 31.20 8.54 15.06
CA SER A 151 30.04 8.16 15.89
C SER A 151 28.97 7.38 15.11
N TRP A 152 28.90 7.56 13.79
CA TRP A 152 27.95 6.86 12.92
C TRP A 152 28.34 5.42 12.61
N ALA A 153 29.59 5.02 12.86
CA ALA A 153 30.05 3.66 12.59
C ALA A 153 29.27 2.59 13.37
N GLN A 154 28.83 2.90 14.59
CA GLN A 154 28.05 1.97 15.43
C GLN A 154 26.60 1.79 14.96
N VAL A 155 26.05 2.80 14.28
CA VAL A 155 24.65 2.81 13.82
C VAL A 155 24.51 2.17 12.44
N ILE A 156 25.55 2.26 11.60
CA ILE A 156 25.54 1.73 10.22
C ILE A 156 25.94 0.24 10.16
N SER A 157 26.63 -0.27 11.20
CA SER A 157 27.12 -1.66 11.25
C SER A 157 26.06 -2.72 11.57
N VAL A 158 24.76 -2.36 11.61
CA VAL A 158 23.66 -3.33 11.81
C VAL A 158 22.80 -3.40 10.54
N PRO A 159 23.11 -4.30 9.59
CA PRO A 159 22.10 -4.79 8.67
C PRO A 159 21.15 -5.72 9.44
N ASN A 160 19.84 -5.48 9.28
CA ASN A 160 18.74 -6.30 9.78
C ASN A 160 19.05 -7.82 9.79
N SER A 161 19.21 -8.36 10.99
CA SER A 161 18.92 -9.76 11.30
C SER A 161 18.10 -9.77 12.59
N PRO A 162 16.92 -10.41 12.65
CA PRO A 162 16.13 -10.43 13.87
C PRO A 162 16.86 -11.29 14.91
N THR A 163 17.43 -10.64 15.94
CA THR A 163 17.86 -11.33 17.15
C THR A 163 16.64 -11.67 17.98
N GLN A 164 16.48 -12.97 18.15
CA GLN A 164 15.47 -13.72 18.89
C GLN A 164 15.48 -13.37 20.38
N GLU A 165 14.96 -12.21 20.79
CA GLU A 165 14.81 -11.88 22.23
C GLU A 165 13.87 -10.68 22.44
N ASP A 166 12.59 -10.81 22.03
CA ASP A 166 11.50 -9.97 22.57
C ASP A 166 10.18 -10.74 22.45
N LEU A 167 10.14 -11.90 23.10
CA LEU A 167 8.96 -12.73 23.23
C LEU A 167 8.53 -12.75 24.70
N VAL A 168 7.80 -11.73 25.17
CA VAL A 168 6.75 -11.85 26.20
C VAL A 168 6.11 -10.49 26.50
N THR A 169 4.97 -10.20 25.89
CA THR A 169 3.88 -9.49 26.60
C THR A 169 2.55 -10.05 26.13
N SER A 170 1.97 -10.86 27.01
CA SER A 170 0.59 -11.34 26.96
C SER A 170 -0.41 -10.19 27.01
N VAL A 171 -1.32 -10.13 26.05
CA VAL A 171 -2.59 -9.42 26.18
C VAL A 171 -3.72 -10.42 26.01
N SER A 172 -4.18 -10.95 27.14
CA SER A 172 -5.52 -11.50 27.28
C SER A 172 -6.49 -10.32 27.32
N GLY A 173 -7.39 -10.23 26.35
CA GLY A 173 -8.35 -9.14 26.26
C GLY A 173 -9.42 -9.40 25.20
N ASP A 174 -10.45 -10.14 25.62
CA ASP A 174 -11.86 -10.04 25.23
C ASP A 174 -12.24 -10.00 23.72
N LEU A 175 -12.59 -11.18 23.19
CA LEU A 175 -13.10 -11.46 21.84
C LEU A 175 -14.62 -11.18 21.69
N GLY A 176 -15.14 -10.18 22.41
CA GLY A 176 -16.58 -9.97 22.58
C GLY A 176 -17.24 -8.86 21.75
N GLU A 177 -16.50 -7.89 21.20
CA GLU A 177 -17.11 -6.63 20.70
C GLU A 177 -17.04 -6.37 19.18
N LEU A 178 -16.49 -7.28 18.37
CA LEU A 178 -16.38 -7.06 16.91
C LEU A 178 -17.55 -7.61 16.07
N SER A 179 -18.61 -8.12 16.71
CA SER A 179 -19.80 -8.64 16.04
C SER A 179 -20.95 -7.62 15.91
N ALA A 180 -20.79 -6.38 16.41
CA ALA A 180 -21.86 -5.38 16.43
C ALA A 180 -21.73 -4.24 15.39
N SER A 181 -20.69 -4.20 14.56
CA SER A 181 -20.50 -3.14 13.54
C SER A 181 -20.93 -3.54 12.11
N LEU A 182 -21.63 -4.66 11.95
CA LEU A 182 -22.15 -5.16 10.66
C LEU A 182 -23.66 -4.92 10.47
N ALA A 183 -24.27 -4.06 11.28
CA ALA A 183 -25.68 -3.68 11.12
C ALA A 183 -25.77 -2.22 10.65
N SER A 184 -26.04 -2.03 9.37
CA SER A 184 -26.54 -0.75 8.84
C SER A 184 -27.82 -0.34 9.59
N PRO A 185 -28.01 0.95 9.87
CA PRO A 185 -29.33 1.55 9.82
C PRO A 185 -29.51 2.21 8.46
N GLY A 186 -30.58 1.83 7.77
CA GLY A 186 -31.05 2.52 6.58
C GLY A 186 -31.43 3.97 6.91
N GLY A 187 -31.13 4.85 5.96
CA GLY A 187 -31.67 6.19 5.84
C GLY A 187 -31.91 6.45 4.37
N ASP A 188 -33.19 6.70 4.04
CA ASP A 188 -33.63 7.34 2.81
C ASP A 188 -32.86 8.65 2.58
N ASP A 189 -32.51 8.95 1.32
CA ASP A 189 -32.93 10.20 0.67
C ASP A 189 -32.52 10.21 -0.82
N ASP A 190 -33.38 10.89 -1.59
CA ASP A 190 -33.58 10.90 -3.04
C ASP A 190 -32.53 11.67 -3.89
N ASP A 191 -32.68 11.50 -5.21
CA ASP A 191 -32.24 12.34 -6.35
C ASP A 191 -30.75 12.26 -6.76
N GLU A 192 -30.33 12.20 -8.03
CA GLU A 192 -30.95 12.62 -9.30
C GLU A 192 -30.28 11.88 -10.50
N GLU A 193 -31.06 11.58 -11.54
CA GLU A 193 -30.62 10.93 -12.79
C GLU A 193 -29.81 11.88 -13.70
N GLN A 194 -28.65 11.44 -14.20
CA GLN A 194 -28.10 11.95 -15.46
C GLN A 194 -27.70 10.80 -16.39
N ALA A 195 -28.55 10.58 -17.39
CA ALA A 195 -28.34 9.70 -18.51
C ALA A 195 -27.30 10.29 -19.48
N ALA A 196 -26.24 9.54 -19.80
CA ALA A 196 -25.34 9.83 -20.90
C ALA A 196 -25.19 8.60 -21.82
N GLN A 197 -26.02 8.66 -22.88
CA GLN A 197 -25.84 8.19 -24.25
C GLN A 197 -24.76 7.12 -24.53
N VAL A 198 -25.25 5.95 -24.96
CA VAL A 198 -24.50 4.85 -25.57
C VAL A 198 -24.07 5.27 -26.99
N ASN A 199 -22.78 5.49 -27.20
CA ASN A 199 -22.20 5.58 -28.55
C ASN A 199 -21.59 4.23 -28.94
N ASN A 200 -22.16 3.62 -29.98
CA ASN A 200 -21.63 2.47 -30.70
C ASN A 200 -20.27 2.81 -31.31
N TYR A 201 -19.24 2.04 -30.98
CA TYR A 201 -18.00 1.99 -31.77
C TYR A 201 -17.75 0.57 -32.27
N SER A 202 -17.82 0.45 -33.59
CA SER A 202 -17.57 -0.75 -34.37
C SER A 202 -16.11 -1.15 -34.28
N ALA A 203 -15.86 -2.43 -34.03
CA ALA A 203 -14.54 -3.05 -34.14
C ALA A 203 -13.96 -2.86 -35.55
N LYS A 204 -12.72 -2.39 -35.63
CA LYS A 204 -11.87 -2.58 -36.81
C LYS A 204 -10.64 -3.35 -36.35
N GLU A 205 -10.56 -4.59 -36.83
CA GLU A 205 -9.35 -5.41 -36.82
C GLU A 205 -8.21 -4.68 -37.55
N THR A 206 -7.02 -4.69 -36.98
CA THR A 206 -5.79 -4.46 -37.73
C THR A 206 -4.69 -5.35 -37.15
N THR A 207 -4.18 -6.22 -38.02
CA THR A 207 -3.09 -7.16 -37.81
C THR A 207 -1.77 -6.46 -37.42
N PRO A 208 -0.92 -7.07 -36.57
CA PRO A 208 0.33 -6.44 -36.15
C PRO A 208 1.47 -6.70 -37.16
N GLN A 209 2.24 -5.65 -37.48
CA GLN A 209 3.56 -5.74 -38.12
C GLN A 209 4.66 -5.31 -37.13
N PRO A 210 5.86 -5.92 -37.17
CA PRO A 210 6.89 -5.74 -36.16
C PRO A 210 7.84 -4.61 -36.54
N SER A 211 8.12 -3.69 -35.60
CA SER A 211 9.23 -2.75 -35.71
C SER A 211 9.87 -2.47 -34.35
N SER A 212 11.11 -2.98 -34.23
CA SER A 212 12.28 -2.42 -33.53
C SER A 212 12.14 -1.95 -32.08
N GLU A 213 12.57 -2.83 -31.18
CA GLU A 213 13.46 -2.60 -30.02
C GLU A 213 13.54 -1.18 -29.45
N ALA A 214 12.72 -0.94 -28.42
CA ALA A 214 13.14 -0.22 -27.21
C ALA A 214 13.24 -1.26 -26.09
N PRO A 215 14.15 -1.14 -25.10
CA PRO A 215 14.13 -2.03 -23.96
C PRO A 215 12.83 -1.74 -23.21
N SER A 216 11.82 -2.60 -23.37
CA SER A 216 10.61 -2.52 -22.58
C SER A 216 11.02 -2.73 -21.14
N SER A 217 11.00 -1.66 -20.33
CA SER A 217 11.06 -1.74 -18.87
C SER A 217 10.17 -2.90 -18.44
N ALA A 218 10.74 -3.91 -17.79
CA ALA A 218 10.06 -5.16 -17.49
C ALA A 218 8.77 -4.87 -16.72
N SER A 219 7.64 -4.91 -17.42
CA SER A 219 6.36 -4.49 -16.84
C SER A 219 5.85 -5.59 -15.91
N ARG A 220 5.76 -5.26 -14.62
CA ARG A 220 5.45 -6.20 -13.53
C ARG A 220 4.06 -6.80 -13.68
N THR A 221 3.82 -7.92 -13.02
CA THR A 221 2.48 -8.48 -12.86
C THR A 221 1.84 -7.92 -11.59
N ALA A 222 0.68 -7.29 -11.70
CA ALA A 222 -0.12 -6.92 -10.54
C ALA A 222 -1.09 -8.05 -10.19
N PHE A 223 -0.95 -8.66 -9.01
CA PHE A 223 -1.91 -9.59 -8.45
C PHE A 223 -2.92 -8.82 -7.58
N LEU A 224 -4.18 -8.77 -8.02
CA LEU A 224 -5.25 -8.12 -7.27
C LEU A 224 -5.84 -9.05 -6.22
N PHE A 225 -6.09 -8.47 -5.06
CA PHE A 225 -6.79 -9.12 -3.95
C PHE A 225 -7.72 -8.13 -3.25
N ASP A 226 -8.63 -8.66 -2.43
CA ASP A 226 -9.55 -7.88 -1.60
C ASP A 226 -9.17 -7.97 -0.11
N SER A 227 -9.82 -7.17 0.71
CA SER A 227 -9.62 -7.16 2.17
C SER A 227 -9.86 -8.51 2.84
N SER A 228 -10.69 -9.37 2.25
CA SER A 228 -10.94 -10.73 2.73
C SER A 228 -9.63 -11.53 2.83
N LEU A 229 -8.75 -11.43 1.83
CA LEU A 229 -7.47 -12.13 1.85
C LEU A 229 -6.59 -11.65 3.01
N ALA A 230 -6.46 -10.35 3.21
CA ALA A 230 -5.66 -9.81 4.31
C ALA A 230 -6.22 -10.23 5.67
N ALA A 231 -7.54 -10.24 5.83
CA ALA A 231 -8.19 -10.71 7.05
C ALA A 231 -7.92 -12.19 7.33
N PHE A 232 -7.91 -13.04 6.30
CA PHE A 232 -7.57 -14.46 6.45
C PHE A 232 -6.12 -14.65 6.91
N LEU A 233 -5.18 -13.90 6.33
CA LEU A 233 -3.77 -13.98 6.71
C LEU A 233 -3.48 -13.43 8.12
N MET A 234 -4.35 -12.56 8.65
CA MET A 234 -4.26 -12.06 10.03
C MET A 234 -4.78 -13.04 11.09
N MET A 235 -5.43 -14.14 10.70
CA MET A 235 -5.90 -15.12 11.69
C MET A 235 -4.73 -15.78 12.39
N GLY A 236 -4.68 -15.63 13.72
CA GLY A 236 -3.54 -16.06 14.55
C GLY A 236 -3.25 -17.56 14.57
N ASN A 237 -4.10 -18.39 13.94
CA ASN A 237 -3.90 -19.83 13.82
C ASN A 237 -2.99 -20.22 12.64
N LEU A 238 -2.86 -19.40 11.59
CA LEU A 238 -2.08 -19.77 10.40
C LEU A 238 -0.57 -19.71 10.64
N SER A 239 -0.08 -18.55 11.08
CA SER A 239 1.29 -18.32 11.53
C SER A 239 1.40 -16.94 12.16
N SER A 240 2.22 -16.78 13.20
CA SER A 240 2.55 -15.47 13.75
C SER A 240 3.44 -14.64 12.81
N SER A 241 4.23 -15.29 11.94
CA SER A 241 5.14 -14.59 11.03
C SER A 241 4.42 -13.78 9.95
N LEU A 242 3.30 -14.30 9.43
CA LEU A 242 2.53 -13.64 8.36
C LEU A 242 1.85 -12.35 8.80
N LYS A 243 1.68 -12.12 10.12
CA LYS A 243 0.92 -10.98 10.64
C LYS A 243 1.47 -9.65 10.11
N GLY A 244 2.80 -9.48 10.07
CA GLY A 244 3.42 -8.24 9.58
C GLY A 244 3.12 -7.96 8.09
N HIS A 245 3.21 -8.97 7.24
CA HIS A 245 2.84 -8.83 5.82
C HIS A 245 1.34 -8.65 5.63
N ALA A 246 0.51 -9.32 6.43
CA ALA A 246 -0.94 -9.15 6.39
C ALA A 246 -1.36 -7.72 6.77
N VAL A 247 -0.72 -7.14 7.79
CA VAL A 247 -0.88 -5.72 8.17
C VAL A 247 -0.46 -4.81 7.02
N THR A 248 0.68 -5.07 6.41
CA THR A 248 1.14 -4.28 5.25
C THR A 248 0.15 -4.37 4.07
N LEU A 249 -0.32 -5.57 3.74
CA LEU A 249 -1.32 -5.81 2.69
C LEU A 249 -2.66 -5.11 2.98
N PHE A 250 -3.04 -4.99 4.26
CA PHE A 250 -4.27 -4.31 4.66
C PHE A 250 -4.11 -2.78 4.69
N GLU A 251 -3.11 -2.27 5.42
CA GLU A 251 -2.94 -0.84 5.68
C GLU A 251 -2.36 -0.08 4.49
N VAL A 252 -1.29 -0.60 3.90
CA VAL A 252 -0.62 0.01 2.72
C VAL A 252 -1.37 -0.36 1.45
N GLY A 253 -1.89 -1.58 1.37
CA GLY A 253 -2.60 -2.07 0.19
C GLY A 253 -1.69 -2.45 -0.98
N LYS A 254 -0.36 -2.50 -0.77
CA LYS A 254 0.62 -2.95 -1.77
C LYS A 254 1.72 -3.77 -1.08
N LEU A 255 2.11 -4.86 -1.71
CA LEU A 255 3.31 -5.64 -1.37
C LEU A 255 4.15 -5.79 -2.65
N ALA A 256 5.35 -5.20 -2.65
CA ALA A 256 6.23 -5.17 -3.82
C ALA A 256 7.06 -6.46 -3.96
N ASP A 257 7.61 -6.73 -5.16
CA ASP A 257 8.37 -7.97 -5.43
C ASP A 257 9.56 -8.17 -4.48
N GLU A 258 10.19 -7.10 -3.99
CA GLU A 258 11.32 -7.20 -3.06
C GLU A 258 10.95 -7.94 -1.77
N GLN A 259 9.72 -7.74 -1.29
CA GLN A 259 9.18 -8.37 -0.09
C GLN A 259 8.51 -9.72 -0.40
N MET A 260 8.29 -10.03 -1.68
CA MET A 260 7.60 -11.23 -2.11
C MET A 260 8.35 -12.51 -1.74
N ARG A 261 9.69 -12.49 -1.69
CA ARG A 261 10.47 -13.68 -1.30
C ARG A 261 10.17 -14.06 0.15
N ASP A 262 10.34 -13.10 1.06
CA ASP A 262 10.12 -13.29 2.49
C ASP A 262 8.67 -13.70 2.76
N PHE A 263 7.71 -13.09 2.06
CA PHE A 263 6.31 -13.44 2.15
C PHE A 263 6.01 -14.89 1.71
N LEU A 264 6.60 -15.35 0.61
CA LEU A 264 6.44 -16.73 0.14
C LEU A 264 7.06 -17.74 1.11
N GLU A 265 8.25 -17.45 1.65
CA GLU A 265 8.89 -18.30 2.66
C GLU A 265 8.02 -18.42 3.92
N GLN A 266 7.37 -17.34 4.33
CA GLN A 266 6.44 -17.39 5.45
C GLN A 266 5.16 -18.16 5.13
N LEU A 267 4.59 -17.98 3.92
CA LEU A 267 3.43 -18.73 3.44
C LEU A 267 3.69 -20.25 3.39
N GLU A 268 4.93 -20.67 3.10
CA GLU A 268 5.34 -22.08 3.12
C GLU A 268 5.31 -22.70 4.53
N CYS A 269 5.50 -21.89 5.56
CA CYS A 269 5.47 -22.31 6.96
C CYS A 269 4.05 -22.34 7.58
N VAL A 270 3.00 -22.10 6.79
CA VAL A 270 1.62 -22.09 7.29
C VAL A 270 1.19 -23.47 7.80
N ASN A 271 0.56 -23.49 8.98
CA ASN A 271 0.02 -24.70 9.56
C ASN A 271 -1.09 -25.29 8.68
N HIS A 272 -1.01 -26.59 8.39
CA HIS A 272 -2.01 -27.30 7.63
C HIS A 272 -3.09 -27.84 8.59
N PHE A 273 -4.33 -27.37 8.42
CA PHE A 273 -5.44 -27.77 9.27
C PHE A 273 -6.34 -28.76 8.53
N ALA A 274 -6.75 -29.84 9.20
CA ALA A 274 -7.51 -30.93 8.60
C ALA A 274 -9.04 -30.79 8.71
N GLU A 275 -9.56 -29.92 9.59
CA GLU A 275 -11.00 -29.75 9.81
C GLU A 275 -11.38 -28.31 10.15
N GLY A 276 -12.62 -27.93 9.80
CA GLY A 276 -13.26 -26.67 10.19
C GLY A 276 -12.96 -25.47 9.28
N GLU A 277 -13.25 -24.27 9.77
CA GLU A 277 -12.95 -23.03 9.03
C GLU A 277 -11.45 -22.80 8.85
N ALA A 278 -10.64 -23.27 9.79
CA ALA A 278 -9.18 -23.22 9.74
C ALA A 278 -8.60 -23.95 8.52
N GLN A 279 -9.21 -25.08 8.13
CA GLN A 279 -8.84 -25.81 6.91
C GLN A 279 -8.95 -24.90 5.69
N ARG A 280 -10.08 -24.18 5.55
CA ARG A 280 -10.29 -23.28 4.42
C ARG A 280 -9.19 -22.23 4.37
N TYR A 281 -8.87 -21.56 5.48
CA TYR A 281 -7.83 -20.52 5.48
C TYR A 281 -6.46 -21.08 5.05
N SER A 282 -6.10 -22.29 5.50
CA SER A 282 -4.87 -22.95 5.05
C SER A 282 -4.89 -23.31 3.56
N GLU A 283 -6.01 -23.79 3.02
CA GLU A 283 -6.17 -24.08 1.59
C GLU A 283 -6.03 -22.80 0.74
N HIS A 284 -6.61 -21.68 1.19
CA HIS A 284 -6.45 -20.38 0.51
C HIS A 284 -5.00 -19.90 0.54
N ALA A 285 -4.29 -20.07 1.66
CA ALA A 285 -2.88 -19.71 1.77
C ALA A 285 -1.98 -20.55 0.84
N ILE A 286 -2.22 -21.86 0.75
CA ILE A 286 -1.50 -22.76 -0.16
C ILE A 286 -1.80 -22.41 -1.62
N ALA A 287 -3.07 -22.16 -1.96
CA ALA A 287 -3.45 -21.73 -3.31
C ALA A 287 -2.77 -20.40 -3.69
N LEU A 288 -2.74 -19.44 -2.77
CA LEU A 288 -2.04 -18.16 -2.96
C LEU A 288 -0.54 -18.39 -3.20
N LEU A 289 0.11 -19.21 -2.40
CA LEU A 289 1.52 -19.57 -2.53
C LEU A 289 1.83 -20.14 -3.92
N ASP A 290 1.03 -21.09 -4.39
CA ASP A 290 1.21 -21.73 -5.70
C ASP A 290 1.01 -20.74 -6.86
N ILE A 291 -0.01 -19.88 -6.75
CA ILE A 291 -0.28 -18.82 -7.75
C ILE A 291 0.89 -17.84 -7.82
N LEU A 292 1.32 -17.28 -6.69
CA LEU A 292 2.39 -16.30 -6.65
C LEU A 292 3.72 -16.89 -7.12
N ARG A 293 4.05 -18.13 -6.73
CA ARG A 293 5.22 -18.86 -7.26
C ARG A 293 5.14 -19.05 -8.77
N SER A 294 3.96 -19.34 -9.30
CA SER A 294 3.75 -19.51 -10.74
C SER A 294 3.93 -18.20 -11.51
N LEU A 295 3.30 -17.12 -11.03
CA LEU A 295 3.41 -15.79 -11.63
C LEU A 295 4.86 -15.27 -11.59
N ARG A 296 5.57 -15.50 -10.48
CA ARG A 296 6.94 -15.01 -10.27
C ARG A 296 8.00 -15.69 -11.15
N LYS A 297 7.72 -16.88 -11.72
CA LYS A 297 8.65 -17.55 -12.65
C LYS A 297 8.91 -16.74 -13.91
N GLY A 298 7.94 -15.94 -14.34
CA GLY A 298 8.01 -15.20 -15.61
C GLY A 298 8.33 -13.72 -15.45
N ARG A 299 7.93 -13.08 -14.35
CA ARG A 299 8.00 -11.63 -14.11
C ARG A 299 8.05 -11.32 -12.62
N GLU A 300 8.49 -10.12 -12.27
CA GLU A 300 8.26 -9.56 -10.93
C GLU A 300 6.75 -9.44 -10.66
N VAL A 301 6.34 -9.72 -9.43
CA VAL A 301 4.94 -9.72 -9.00
C VAL A 301 4.76 -8.79 -7.80
N ASP A 302 3.84 -7.85 -7.94
CA ASP A 302 3.35 -7.06 -6.81
C ASP A 302 1.92 -7.52 -6.48
N MET A 303 1.58 -7.54 -5.19
CA MET A 303 0.21 -7.69 -4.75
C MET A 303 -0.41 -6.31 -4.49
N LEU A 304 -1.61 -6.08 -5.03
CA LEU A 304 -2.34 -4.83 -4.86
C LEU A 304 -3.76 -5.07 -4.34
N ARG A 305 -4.11 -4.34 -3.29
CA ARG A 305 -5.44 -4.36 -2.69
C ARG A 305 -6.40 -3.53 -3.54
N GLY A 306 -7.47 -4.14 -4.02
CA GLY A 306 -8.47 -3.51 -4.88
C GLY A 306 -9.11 -2.26 -4.24
N GLU A 307 -9.43 -2.29 -2.95
CA GLU A 307 -10.02 -1.14 -2.26
C GLU A 307 -9.05 0.04 -2.18
N SER A 308 -7.75 -0.24 -2.08
CA SER A 308 -6.72 0.81 -2.03
C SER A 308 -6.54 1.47 -3.40
N LEU A 309 -6.61 0.69 -4.49
CA LEU A 309 -6.66 1.24 -5.85
C LEU A 309 -7.92 2.04 -6.13
N LEU A 310 -9.06 1.67 -5.53
CA LEU A 310 -10.32 2.40 -5.69
C LEU A 310 -10.30 3.75 -4.97
N SER A 311 -9.48 3.92 -3.94
CA SER A 311 -9.27 5.22 -3.27
C SER A 311 -8.62 6.28 -4.18
N LEU A 312 -7.96 5.84 -5.25
CA LEU A 312 -7.45 6.71 -6.30
C LEU A 312 -8.56 7.10 -7.27
N ASP A 313 -8.54 8.35 -7.73
CA ASP A 313 -9.41 8.77 -8.82
C ASP A 313 -9.14 7.92 -10.08
N LYS A 314 -10.15 7.83 -10.94
CA LYS A 314 -10.13 6.94 -12.10
C LYS A 314 -8.92 7.18 -13.00
N GLN A 315 -8.48 8.42 -13.18
CA GLN A 315 -7.37 8.73 -14.07
C GLN A 315 -6.02 8.38 -13.43
N SER A 316 -5.82 8.73 -12.15
CA SER A 316 -4.61 8.36 -11.41
C SER A 316 -4.43 6.85 -11.34
N ARG A 317 -5.51 6.11 -11.10
CA ARG A 317 -5.48 4.63 -11.10
C ARG A 317 -4.99 4.05 -12.43
N VAL A 318 -5.51 4.56 -13.55
CA VAL A 318 -5.07 4.14 -14.89
C VAL A 318 -3.59 4.46 -15.11
N ARG A 319 -3.13 5.66 -14.70
CA ARG A 319 -1.73 6.07 -14.84
C ARG A 319 -0.78 5.21 -14.01
N VAL A 320 -1.10 4.98 -12.74
CA VAL A 320 -0.32 4.11 -11.83
C VAL A 320 -0.24 2.70 -12.41
N LEU A 321 -1.39 2.14 -12.82
CA LEU A 321 -1.42 0.78 -13.37
C LEU A 321 -0.63 0.65 -14.68
N ALA A 322 -0.80 1.61 -15.60
CA ALA A 322 -0.13 1.57 -16.91
C ALA A 322 1.37 1.87 -16.84
N LYS A 323 1.83 2.58 -15.82
CA LYS A 323 3.26 2.89 -15.62
C LYS A 323 4.01 1.69 -15.03
N SER A 324 3.46 1.06 -13.99
CA SER A 324 4.18 0.04 -13.22
C SER A 324 3.92 -1.40 -13.72
N TYR A 325 2.76 -1.67 -14.31
CA TYR A 325 2.32 -3.03 -14.61
C TYR A 325 2.11 -3.28 -16.09
N GLY A 326 2.40 -4.51 -16.50
CA GLY A 326 2.18 -5.01 -17.86
C GLY A 326 0.97 -5.89 -18.01
N ILE A 327 0.51 -6.45 -16.89
CA ILE A 327 -0.64 -7.33 -16.80
C ILE A 327 -1.19 -7.29 -15.38
N VAL A 328 -2.51 -7.36 -15.27
CA VAL A 328 -3.22 -7.43 -14.00
C VAL A 328 -3.92 -8.78 -13.92
N VAL A 329 -3.78 -9.46 -12.80
CA VAL A 329 -4.33 -10.80 -12.56
C VAL A 329 -5.18 -10.79 -11.30
N SER A 330 -6.40 -11.30 -11.38
CA SER A 330 -7.26 -11.59 -10.23
C SER A 330 -7.71 -13.05 -10.34
N MET A 331 -7.32 -13.88 -9.38
CA MET A 331 -7.67 -15.31 -9.39
C MET A 331 -8.97 -15.61 -8.63
N ALA A 332 -9.43 -14.66 -7.82
CA ALA A 332 -10.69 -14.73 -7.12
C ALA A 332 -11.62 -13.59 -7.57
N PRO A 333 -12.95 -13.77 -7.42
CA PRO A 333 -13.89 -12.68 -7.55
C PRO A 333 -13.64 -11.62 -6.48
N LEU A 334 -13.38 -10.37 -6.90
CA LEU A 334 -13.14 -9.24 -6.00
C LEU A 334 -14.47 -8.73 -5.43
N SER A 335 -14.47 -8.24 -4.19
CA SER A 335 -15.64 -7.58 -3.61
C SER A 335 -16.09 -6.39 -4.47
N PHE A 336 -17.36 -5.98 -4.37
CA PHE A 336 -17.85 -4.80 -5.11
C PHE A 336 -17.06 -3.52 -4.78
N ASP A 337 -16.58 -3.43 -3.54
CA ASP A 337 -15.74 -2.33 -3.06
C ASP A 337 -14.27 -2.45 -3.50
N ALA A 338 -13.86 -3.61 -4.02
CA ALA A 338 -12.53 -3.85 -4.56
C ALA A 338 -12.53 -3.60 -6.08
N CYS A 339 -11.92 -2.47 -6.46
CA CYS A 339 -11.62 -2.00 -7.82
C CYS A 339 -12.31 -2.71 -9.00
N THR A 340 -13.19 -1.98 -9.70
CA THR A 340 -13.43 -2.26 -11.12
C THR A 340 -12.17 -1.86 -11.89
N VAL A 341 -11.42 -2.84 -12.39
CA VAL A 341 -10.29 -2.55 -13.28
C VAL A 341 -10.87 -1.87 -14.51
N PRO A 342 -10.55 -0.59 -14.77
CA PRO A 342 -11.12 0.09 -15.91
C PRO A 342 -10.73 -0.65 -17.19
N PRO A 343 -11.57 -0.60 -18.25
CA PRO A 343 -11.18 -1.04 -19.58
C PRO A 343 -10.05 -0.15 -20.08
N SER A 344 -8.86 -0.42 -19.58
CA SER A 344 -7.60 0.17 -19.96
C SER A 344 -6.98 -0.71 -21.03
N SER A 345 -6.00 -0.20 -21.76
CA SER A 345 -5.18 -1.00 -22.69
C SER A 345 -4.35 -2.09 -21.99
N LEU A 346 -4.46 -2.23 -20.66
CA LEU A 346 -3.71 -3.17 -19.86
C LEU A 346 -4.38 -4.55 -19.89
N PRO A 347 -3.69 -5.62 -20.28
CA PRO A 347 -4.21 -6.98 -20.20
C PRO A 347 -4.67 -7.32 -18.78
N PHE A 348 -5.90 -7.83 -18.66
CA PHE A 348 -6.49 -8.28 -17.40
C PHE A 348 -6.89 -9.76 -17.49
N ILE A 349 -6.47 -10.56 -16.51
CA ILE A 349 -6.85 -11.97 -16.36
C ILE A 349 -7.60 -12.12 -15.05
N GLY A 350 -8.87 -12.50 -15.10
CA GLY A 350 -9.67 -12.73 -13.90
C GLY A 350 -11.15 -12.53 -14.15
N PRO A 351 -11.98 -12.63 -13.10
CA PRO A 351 -13.39 -12.26 -13.20
C PRO A 351 -13.47 -10.77 -13.58
N PRO A 352 -14.01 -10.44 -14.76
CA PRO A 352 -13.82 -9.13 -15.40
C PRO A 352 -14.55 -7.99 -14.69
N ILE A 353 -15.57 -8.31 -13.89
CA ILE A 353 -16.46 -7.36 -13.25
C ILE A 353 -16.92 -7.91 -11.88
N PRO A 354 -17.06 -7.06 -10.83
CA PRO A 354 -17.55 -7.49 -9.52
C PRO A 354 -18.96 -8.10 -9.55
N GLU A 355 -19.76 -7.77 -10.56
CA GLU A 355 -21.07 -8.38 -10.80
C GLU A 355 -20.97 -9.88 -11.07
N ALA A 356 -19.79 -10.39 -11.45
CA ALA A 356 -19.54 -11.83 -11.55
C ALA A 356 -19.68 -12.54 -10.20
N CYS A 357 -19.48 -11.81 -9.09
CA CYS A 357 -19.67 -12.28 -7.72
C CYS A 357 -21.11 -12.14 -7.23
N SER A 358 -21.96 -11.45 -7.98
CA SER A 358 -23.33 -11.18 -7.55
C SER A 358 -24.13 -12.48 -7.43
N PRO A 359 -25.10 -12.54 -6.49
CA PRO A 359 -26.06 -13.64 -6.43
C PRO A 359 -26.75 -13.87 -7.79
N TRP A 360 -26.93 -12.80 -8.58
CA TRP A 360 -27.52 -12.83 -9.91
C TRP A 360 -26.68 -13.58 -10.93
N MET A 361 -25.36 -13.39 -10.95
CA MET A 361 -24.47 -14.15 -11.83
C MET A 361 -24.49 -15.64 -11.46
N ARG A 362 -24.50 -15.96 -10.16
CA ARG A 362 -24.61 -17.35 -9.71
C ARG A 362 -25.93 -18.00 -10.16
N LEU A 363 -27.04 -17.27 -10.06
CA LEU A 363 -28.33 -17.72 -10.60
C LEU A 363 -28.30 -17.86 -12.14
N ALA A 364 -27.63 -16.95 -12.84
CA ALA A 364 -27.47 -17.04 -14.30
C ALA A 364 -26.65 -18.28 -14.70
N ILE A 365 -25.58 -18.60 -13.98
CA ILE A 365 -24.80 -19.83 -14.18
C ILE A 365 -25.66 -21.06 -13.89
N TYR A 366 -26.45 -21.07 -12.81
CA TYR A 366 -27.36 -22.17 -12.51
C TYR A 366 -28.42 -22.37 -13.58
N LEU A 367 -29.01 -21.28 -14.09
CA LEU A 367 -29.96 -21.32 -15.19
C LEU A 367 -29.30 -21.86 -16.47
N ALA A 368 -28.09 -21.40 -16.80
CA ALA A 368 -27.33 -21.84 -17.96
C ALA A 368 -26.89 -23.32 -17.86
N ALA A 369 -26.53 -23.77 -16.66
CA ALA A 369 -26.12 -25.15 -16.38
C ALA A 369 -27.31 -26.10 -16.12
N GLY A 370 -28.53 -25.56 -15.97
CA GLY A 370 -29.73 -26.32 -15.62
C GLY A 370 -29.67 -27.02 -14.25
N SER A 371 -28.82 -26.54 -13.34
CA SER A 371 -28.43 -27.27 -12.11
C SER A 371 -28.66 -26.48 -10.81
N GLY A 372 -29.51 -25.45 -10.83
CA GLY A 372 -29.85 -24.71 -9.62
C GLY A 372 -31.33 -24.34 -9.52
N PRO A 373 -31.68 -23.46 -8.56
CA PRO A 373 -33.06 -23.14 -8.26
C PRO A 373 -33.75 -22.51 -9.47
N ALA A 374 -35.06 -22.73 -9.59
CA ALA A 374 -35.88 -22.11 -10.62
C ALA A 374 -35.71 -20.59 -10.59
N SER A 375 -35.06 -20.06 -11.62
CA SER A 375 -34.62 -18.67 -11.67
C SER A 375 -34.84 -18.12 -13.07
N VAL A 376 -35.12 -16.82 -13.15
CA VAL A 376 -35.35 -16.10 -14.40
C VAL A 376 -34.60 -14.79 -14.36
N TYR A 377 -33.85 -14.53 -15.43
CA TYR A 377 -33.17 -13.26 -15.62
C TYR A 377 -34.09 -12.30 -16.40
N LEU A 378 -34.38 -11.13 -15.82
CA LEU A 378 -35.23 -10.12 -16.45
C LEU A 378 -34.47 -8.79 -16.57
N PRO A 379 -34.53 -8.11 -17.73
CA PRO A 379 -33.98 -6.77 -17.86
C PRO A 379 -34.61 -5.81 -16.85
N ARG A 380 -33.80 -4.88 -16.31
CA ARG A 380 -34.30 -3.79 -15.46
C ARG A 380 -35.38 -3.00 -16.21
N GLY A 381 -36.51 -2.74 -15.55
CA GLY A 381 -37.67 -2.07 -16.13
C GLY A 381 -38.74 -2.99 -16.73
N THR A 382 -38.54 -4.31 -16.71
CA THR A 382 -39.56 -5.27 -17.15
C THR A 382 -40.75 -5.26 -16.20
N ARG A 383 -41.95 -4.92 -16.69
CA ARG A 383 -43.19 -5.02 -15.92
C ARG A 383 -43.78 -6.42 -16.05
N LEU A 384 -43.86 -7.13 -14.93
CA LEU A 384 -44.48 -8.46 -14.87
C LEU A 384 -45.96 -8.33 -14.51
N SER A 385 -46.85 -8.86 -15.36
CA SER A 385 -48.27 -9.01 -15.05
C SER A 385 -48.62 -10.37 -14.46
N LYS A 386 -47.72 -11.35 -14.59
CA LYS A 386 -47.83 -12.73 -14.09
C LYS A 386 -46.44 -13.27 -13.76
N LEU A 387 -46.40 -14.25 -12.87
CA LEU A 387 -45.17 -14.92 -12.48
C LEU A 387 -44.63 -15.75 -13.67
N PRO A 388 -43.33 -15.68 -14.00
CA PRO A 388 -42.75 -16.45 -15.10
C PRO A 388 -42.97 -17.96 -14.92
N ALA A 389 -43.35 -18.65 -16.00
CA ALA A 389 -43.72 -20.07 -15.95
C ALA A 389 -42.61 -20.97 -15.38
N SER A 390 -41.34 -20.65 -15.67
CA SER A 390 -40.17 -21.35 -15.17
C SER A 390 -40.00 -21.28 -13.64
N VAL A 391 -40.53 -20.24 -12.99
CA VAL A 391 -40.56 -20.13 -11.52
C VAL A 391 -41.88 -20.69 -10.96
N ALA A 392 -42.99 -20.43 -11.66
CA ALA A 392 -44.32 -20.87 -11.24
C ALA A 392 -44.54 -22.39 -11.25
N LEU A 393 -43.73 -23.13 -12.03
CA LEU A 393 -43.79 -24.59 -12.15
C LEU A 393 -42.72 -25.32 -11.31
N SER A 394 -41.91 -24.58 -10.56
CA SER A 394 -40.96 -25.18 -9.63
C SER A 394 -41.71 -25.79 -8.44
N PRO A 395 -41.37 -27.02 -8.01
CA PRO A 395 -42.01 -27.68 -6.87
C PRO A 395 -41.78 -26.97 -5.54
#